data_AF-A0A1H9WSW4-F1
#
_entry.id   AF-A0A1H9WSW4-F1
#
_cell.length_a   1.000
_cell.length_b   1.000
_cell.length_c   1.000
_cell.angle_alpha   90.00
_cell.angle_beta   90.00
_cell.angle_gamma   90.00
#
_symmetry.space_group_name_H-M   'P 1'
#
loop_
_entity.id
_entity.type
_entity.pdbx_description
1 polymer ?
#
loop_
_entity_poly.entity_id
_entity_poly.type
_entity_poly.pdbx_seq_one_letter_code
_entity_poly.pdbx_strand_id
1 'polypeptide(L)'
;MAKLGRKLLPMENPVTGRQRFAWLVRAIRAFHDDPEVRETEKFALSLSRFLDESLKPATLNRLENGDLDFSVERCIAYENALGLERNLLLSVYVYVIRGDGQVPRGKRLKVREADVVDLELIYRLGREEPIEAVEWLGLSFLYRSRPDLFANSARLRLALFEGVLRDLASTYEKDQRLMREALINIGDELAPLIVENVTADSVRYFTAVEALGHMHGQKSWEGLVALREHVQDNWAAQSILESVSRRVRNSKQLACADASSVRYLFEHAVKILGDPEELFYAREAAADFVRIPGFVIAGKQRAYLDASRQDLRQLVLRPSSFRPEDVIGDILRRFARSLNASRDAREIPLRVPGLSKILQKAIFSSNREERMALATLLAAWNLSPPAVQAAGEVLLSIPSDEYGTSRSIVRCLTKIRSDEMYPYFNRLLQRPSLEENIRLCLAWALGLGRDPDDINSLTMLYRTTRSRATKRALSTAAFRRGAESLLEDISRDSDSSVSRGAMLALSDLLKRPRDSA
;
A
#
# COMPACT_ATOMS: atom_id res chain seq x y z
N MET A 1 9.57 -22.84 27.14
CA MET A 1 8.33 -23.64 27.11
C MET A 1 7.15 -22.70 27.35
N ALA A 2 6.23 -22.60 26.39
CA ALA A 2 5.06 -21.71 26.50
C ALA A 2 4.03 -22.30 27.48
N LYS A 3 3.52 -21.49 28.41
CA LYS A 3 2.36 -21.84 29.23
C LYS A 3 1.16 -22.03 28.29
N LEU A 4 0.73 -23.28 28.11
CA LEU A 4 -0.55 -23.60 27.48
C LEU A 4 -1.68 -22.92 28.26
N GLY A 5 -2.56 -22.18 27.57
CA GLY A 5 -3.91 -21.87 28.08
C GLY A 5 -4.28 -20.39 28.30
N ARG A 6 -3.37 -19.42 28.22
CA ARG A 6 -3.80 -18.00 28.29
C ARG A 6 -4.25 -17.52 26.91
N LYS A 7 -5.50 -17.01 26.83
CA LYS A 7 -5.97 -16.23 25.68
C LYS A 7 -5.04 -15.02 25.50
N LEU A 8 -4.30 -14.99 24.39
CA LEU A 8 -3.44 -13.86 24.05
C LEU A 8 -4.30 -12.60 23.94
N LEU A 9 -3.84 -11.52 24.55
CA LEU A 9 -4.51 -10.23 24.44
C LEU A 9 -4.37 -9.71 23.00
N PRO A 10 -5.32 -8.88 22.50
CA PRO A 10 -5.21 -8.27 21.17
C PRO A 10 -3.87 -7.56 20.93
N MET A 11 -3.27 -7.00 21.99
CA MET A 11 -1.94 -6.37 21.93
C MET A 11 -0.77 -7.35 21.74
N GLU A 12 -0.94 -8.61 22.12
CA GLU A 12 0.09 -9.65 21.96
C GLU A 12 -0.03 -10.37 20.61
N ASN A 13 -1.23 -10.37 20.02
CA ASN A 13 -1.51 -11.01 18.74
C ASN A 13 -2.68 -10.29 18.02
N PRO A 14 -2.44 -9.13 17.38
CA PRO A 14 -3.48 -8.40 16.67
C PRO A 14 -3.84 -9.13 15.37
N VAL A 15 -5.06 -9.70 15.32
CA VAL A 15 -5.49 -10.54 14.21
C VAL A 15 -6.23 -9.74 13.15
N THR A 16 -7.21 -8.92 13.56
CA THR A 16 -8.04 -8.13 12.63
C THR A 16 -7.40 -6.78 12.32
N GLY A 17 -7.78 -6.17 11.19
CA GLY A 17 -7.38 -4.83 10.79
C GLY A 17 -7.62 -3.79 11.89
N ARG A 18 -8.78 -3.88 12.57
CA ARG A 18 -9.08 -3.05 13.73
C ARG A 18 -8.10 -3.26 14.88
N GLN A 19 -7.81 -4.51 15.24
CA GLN A 19 -6.85 -4.82 16.30
C GLN A 19 -5.43 -4.39 15.94
N ARG A 20 -5.03 -4.51 14.67
CA ARG A 20 -3.73 -4.05 14.14
C ARG A 20 -3.60 -2.54 14.23
N PHE A 21 -4.63 -1.80 13.81
CA PHE A 21 -4.64 -0.35 13.94
C PHE A 21 -4.65 0.11 15.40
N ALA A 22 -5.46 -0.53 16.25
CA ALA A 22 -5.48 -0.28 17.69
C ALA A 22 -4.10 -0.55 18.34
N TRP A 23 -3.45 -1.64 17.93
CA TRP A 23 -2.09 -1.96 18.36
C TRP A 23 -1.12 -0.83 18.02
N LEU A 24 -1.19 -0.28 16.80
CA LEU A 24 -0.29 0.78 16.35
C LEU A 24 -0.43 2.04 17.20
N VAL A 25 -1.65 2.57 17.36
CA VAL A 25 -1.85 3.81 18.12
C VAL A 25 -1.45 3.65 19.58
N ARG A 26 -1.72 2.47 20.16
CA ARG A 26 -1.27 2.15 21.52
C ARG A 26 0.23 2.00 21.62
N ALA A 27 0.88 1.41 20.61
CA ALA A 27 2.33 1.30 20.58
C ALA A 27 2.98 2.69 20.49
N ILE A 28 2.53 3.55 19.57
CA ILE A 28 3.02 4.93 19.48
C ILE A 28 2.89 5.63 20.82
N ARG A 29 1.71 5.56 21.45
CA ARG A 29 1.44 6.21 22.73
C ARG A 29 2.30 5.64 23.86
N ALA A 30 2.43 4.33 23.97
CA ALA A 30 3.17 3.67 25.05
C ALA A 30 4.68 3.96 24.99
N PHE A 31 5.20 4.23 23.79
CA PHE A 31 6.61 4.52 23.54
C PHE A 31 6.84 6.00 23.21
N HIS A 32 5.89 6.87 23.49
CA HIS A 32 6.02 8.31 23.24
C HIS A 32 6.95 8.96 24.27
N ASP A 33 7.72 9.96 23.83
CA ASP A 33 8.71 10.63 24.70
C ASP A 33 8.02 11.42 25.82
N ASP A 34 6.90 12.07 25.52
CA ASP A 34 6.07 12.80 26.48
C ASP A 34 5.33 11.85 27.48
N PRO A 35 5.61 11.93 28.80
CA PRO A 35 4.89 11.18 29.83
C PRO A 35 3.37 11.45 29.86
N GLU A 36 2.91 12.65 29.51
CA GLU A 36 1.48 12.99 29.53
C GLU A 36 0.72 12.27 28.42
N VAL A 37 1.38 12.04 27.28
CA VAL A 37 0.84 11.21 26.20
C VAL A 37 0.76 9.74 26.63
N ARG A 38 1.76 9.25 27.37
CA ARG A 38 1.78 7.88 27.93
C ARG A 38 0.66 7.65 28.96
N GLU A 39 0.23 8.70 29.66
CA GLU A 39 -0.82 8.61 30.67
C GLU A 39 -2.24 8.66 30.04
N THR A 40 -3.01 7.59 30.21
CA THR A 40 -4.33 7.42 29.54
C THR A 40 -5.31 8.56 29.85
N GLU A 41 -5.34 9.07 31.09
CA GLU A 41 -6.28 10.12 31.49
C GLU A 41 -5.95 11.46 30.84
N LYS A 42 -4.68 11.86 30.92
CA LYS A 42 -4.19 13.10 30.30
C LYS A 42 -4.30 13.04 28.77
N PHE A 43 -3.95 11.91 28.17
CA PHE A 43 -4.09 11.75 26.72
C PHE A 43 -5.55 11.81 26.27
N ALA A 44 -6.49 11.22 27.01
CA ALA A 44 -7.92 11.31 26.69
C ALA A 44 -8.43 12.77 26.73
N LEU A 45 -7.96 13.57 27.70
CA LEU A 45 -8.26 15.00 27.80
C LEU A 45 -7.66 15.78 26.62
N SER A 46 -6.39 15.53 26.27
CA SER A 46 -5.73 16.17 25.13
C SER A 46 -6.44 15.84 23.82
N LEU A 47 -6.72 14.56 23.58
CA LEU A 47 -7.42 14.07 22.38
C LEU A 47 -8.83 14.66 22.24
N SER A 48 -9.53 14.88 23.36
CA SER A 48 -10.87 15.46 23.37
C SER A 48 -10.91 16.90 22.84
N ARG A 49 -9.79 17.64 22.83
CA ARG A 49 -9.72 19.00 22.27
C ARG A 49 -9.93 19.04 20.76
N PHE A 50 -9.72 17.90 20.09
CA PHE A 50 -9.82 17.76 18.64
C PHE A 50 -11.09 17.02 18.20
N LEU A 51 -12.03 16.78 19.11
CA LEU A 51 -13.26 16.02 18.85
C LEU A 51 -14.49 16.78 19.36
N ASP A 52 -15.59 16.71 18.62
CA ASP A 52 -16.87 17.29 19.05
C ASP A 52 -17.42 16.67 20.35
N GLU A 53 -17.09 15.40 20.60
CA GLU A 53 -17.48 14.67 21.80
C GLU A 53 -16.24 14.26 22.59
N SER A 54 -16.20 14.62 23.88
CA SER A 54 -15.10 14.23 24.75
C SER A 54 -15.03 12.71 24.91
N LEU A 55 -13.82 12.18 24.78
CA LEU A 55 -13.52 10.77 24.99
C LEU A 55 -13.16 10.51 26.46
N LYS A 56 -13.91 9.62 27.09
CA LYS A 56 -13.58 9.11 28.43
C LYS A 56 -12.39 8.13 28.36
N PRO A 57 -11.54 8.02 29.41
CA PRO A 57 -10.43 7.07 29.46
C PRO A 57 -10.83 5.61 29.18
N ALA A 58 -12.01 5.18 29.64
CA ALA A 58 -12.54 3.84 29.36
C ALA A 58 -12.82 3.62 27.86
N THR A 59 -13.31 4.65 27.17
CA THR A 59 -13.56 4.60 25.72
C THR A 59 -12.23 4.56 24.96
N LEU A 60 -11.24 5.34 25.39
CA LEU A 60 -9.88 5.31 24.86
C LEU A 60 -9.28 3.90 24.97
N ASN A 61 -9.32 3.27 26.15
CA ASN A 61 -8.82 1.90 26.34
C ASN A 61 -9.53 0.88 25.42
N ARG A 62 -10.84 1.01 25.21
CA ARG A 62 -11.58 0.13 24.29
C ARG A 62 -11.19 0.34 22.83
N LEU A 63 -10.90 1.58 22.42
CA LEU A 63 -10.37 1.87 21.09
C LEU A 63 -8.99 1.23 20.92
N GLU A 64 -8.09 1.43 21.87
CA GLU A 64 -6.71 0.93 21.86
C GLU A 64 -6.58 -0.58 22.12
N ASN A 65 -7.63 -1.24 22.59
CA ASN A 65 -7.73 -2.70 22.63
C ASN A 65 -8.30 -3.29 21.31
N GLY A 66 -8.83 -2.45 20.43
CA GLY A 66 -9.54 -2.88 19.24
C GLY A 66 -10.92 -3.47 19.55
N ASP A 67 -11.58 -3.02 20.61
CA ASP A 67 -12.96 -3.37 20.98
C ASP A 67 -13.98 -2.38 20.37
N LEU A 68 -13.52 -1.15 20.07
CA LEU A 68 -14.30 -0.12 19.39
C LEU A 68 -13.66 0.26 18.05
N ASP A 69 -14.50 0.74 17.14
CA ASP A 69 -14.06 1.15 15.81
C ASP A 69 -13.56 2.61 15.83
N PHE A 70 -12.49 2.85 15.08
CA PHE A 70 -12.03 4.19 14.75
C PHE A 70 -12.91 4.80 13.65
N SER A 71 -12.89 6.12 13.56
CA SER A 71 -13.41 6.89 12.43
C SER A 71 -12.30 7.78 11.87
N VAL A 72 -12.52 8.35 10.68
CA VAL A 72 -11.64 9.32 10.03
C VAL A 72 -11.29 10.47 10.98
N GLU A 73 -12.28 11.06 11.64
CA GLU A 73 -12.11 12.19 12.54
C GLU A 73 -11.31 11.80 13.78
N ARG A 74 -11.52 10.57 14.30
CA ARG A 74 -10.69 10.05 15.39
C ARG A 74 -9.26 9.83 14.96
N CYS A 75 -9.00 9.37 13.74
CA CYS A 75 -7.63 9.20 13.26
C CYS A 75 -6.91 10.54 13.17
N ILE A 76 -7.56 11.56 12.61
CA ILE A 76 -7.01 12.93 12.53
C ILE A 76 -6.78 13.51 13.93
N ALA A 77 -7.72 13.32 14.86
CA ALA A 77 -7.55 13.77 16.25
C ALA A 77 -6.35 13.09 16.94
N TYR A 78 -6.13 11.79 16.69
CA TYR A 78 -4.95 11.08 17.17
C TYR A 78 -3.66 11.62 16.57
N GLU A 79 -3.63 11.92 15.26
CA GLU A 79 -2.45 12.52 14.62
C GLU A 79 -2.08 13.84 15.30
N ASN A 80 -3.07 14.72 15.52
CA ASN A 80 -2.85 15.99 16.19
C ASN A 80 -2.39 15.81 17.65
N ALA A 81 -3.03 14.92 18.40
CA ALA A 81 -2.70 14.68 19.81
C ALA A 81 -1.33 13.99 20.01
N LEU A 82 -0.86 13.23 19.01
CA LEU A 82 0.42 12.53 19.01
C LEU A 82 1.53 13.31 18.27
N GLY A 83 1.24 14.49 17.73
CA GLY A 83 2.21 15.29 16.97
C GLY A 83 2.73 14.60 15.70
N LEU A 84 1.89 13.79 15.04
CA LEU A 84 2.28 13.04 13.84
C LEU A 84 2.08 13.85 12.56
N GLU A 85 2.75 13.45 11.49
CA GLU A 85 2.51 14.01 10.16
C GLU A 85 1.02 13.86 9.77
N ARG A 86 0.44 14.93 9.22
CA ARG A 86 -0.95 14.96 8.77
C ARG A 86 -1.26 13.79 7.83
N ASN A 87 -2.40 13.14 8.04
CA ASN A 87 -2.93 12.01 7.28
C ASN A 87 -2.13 10.69 7.39
N LEU A 88 -1.06 10.63 8.19
CA LEU A 88 -0.24 9.44 8.33
C LEU A 88 -1.04 8.26 8.89
N LEU A 89 -1.63 8.40 10.08
CA LEU A 89 -2.49 7.38 10.68
C LEU A 89 -3.78 7.16 9.90
N LEU A 90 -4.38 8.22 9.35
CA LEU A 90 -5.60 8.12 8.56
C LEU A 90 -5.40 7.21 7.36
N SER A 91 -4.30 7.37 6.62
CA SER A 91 -4.00 6.52 5.47
C SER A 91 -3.76 5.06 5.86
N VAL A 92 -3.11 4.84 7.01
CA VAL A 92 -2.86 3.51 7.57
C VAL A 92 -4.18 2.85 7.97
N TYR A 93 -5.05 3.59 8.66
CA TYR A 93 -6.39 3.15 9.03
C TYR A 93 -7.18 2.71 7.80
N VAL A 94 -7.31 3.59 6.79
CA VAL A 94 -8.04 3.30 5.55
C VAL A 94 -7.51 2.01 4.91
N TYR A 95 -6.18 1.88 4.81
CA TYR A 95 -5.56 0.75 4.14
C TYR A 95 -5.75 -0.58 4.90
N VAL A 96 -5.53 -0.57 6.21
CA VAL A 96 -5.61 -1.77 7.06
C VAL A 96 -7.06 -2.24 7.22
N ILE A 97 -8.02 -1.32 7.36
CA ILE A 97 -9.45 -1.66 7.46
C ILE A 97 -9.97 -2.23 6.14
N ARG A 98 -9.58 -1.64 5.00
CA ARG A 98 -9.95 -2.15 3.67
C ARG A 98 -9.35 -3.52 3.38
N GLY A 99 -8.10 -3.78 3.81
CA GLY A 99 -7.46 -5.10 3.69
C GLY A 99 -8.20 -6.21 4.43
N ASP A 100 -8.97 -5.88 5.48
CA ASP A 100 -9.84 -6.80 6.21
C ASP A 100 -11.26 -6.89 5.61
N GLY A 101 -11.50 -6.27 4.45
CA GLY A 101 -12.81 -6.24 3.78
C GLY A 101 -13.82 -5.30 4.44
N GLN A 102 -13.40 -4.45 5.36
CA GLN A 102 -14.28 -3.52 6.07
C GLN A 102 -14.31 -2.13 5.41
N VAL A 103 -15.34 -1.35 5.72
CA VAL A 103 -15.51 0.02 5.23
C VAL A 103 -15.00 1.02 6.28
N PRO A 104 -14.04 1.90 5.96
CA PRO A 104 -13.63 3.01 6.81
C PRO A 104 -14.83 3.88 7.19
N ARG A 105 -14.95 4.24 8.47
CA ARG A 105 -16.07 5.07 8.97
C ARG A 105 -15.69 6.54 9.02
N GLY A 106 -16.62 7.43 8.69
CA GLY A 106 -16.53 8.87 8.92
C GLY A 106 -17.86 9.45 9.41
N LYS A 107 -17.82 10.48 10.24
CA LYS A 107 -19.00 11.24 10.71
C LYS A 107 -19.75 11.86 9.54
N ARG A 108 -19.03 12.31 8.50
CA ARG A 108 -19.62 12.90 7.28
C ARG A 108 -20.63 11.99 6.55
N LEU A 109 -20.56 10.67 6.75
CA LEU A 109 -21.55 9.71 6.24
C LEU A 109 -22.95 9.84 6.87
N LYS A 110 -23.10 10.59 7.96
CA LYS A 110 -24.38 10.78 8.68
C LYS A 110 -24.89 12.22 8.64
N VAL A 111 -24.24 13.08 7.87
CA VAL A 111 -24.53 14.52 7.83
C VAL A 111 -25.86 14.77 7.10
N ARG A 112 -26.76 15.50 7.77
CA ARG A 112 -28.04 15.95 7.19
C ARG A 112 -27.95 17.36 6.61
N GLU A 113 -27.04 18.20 7.09
CA GLU A 113 -26.84 19.59 6.67
C GLU A 113 -25.35 19.85 6.41
N ALA A 114 -25.00 20.45 5.26
CA ALA A 114 -23.62 20.79 4.94
C ALA A 114 -23.14 21.97 5.80
N ASP A 115 -21.94 21.86 6.37
CA ASP A 115 -21.32 22.93 7.14
C ASP A 115 -20.57 23.93 6.23
N VAL A 116 -19.97 24.96 6.84
CA VAL A 116 -19.22 26.00 6.11
C VAL A 116 -18.02 25.41 5.36
N VAL A 117 -17.35 24.41 5.93
CA VAL A 117 -16.18 23.76 5.31
C VAL A 117 -16.61 22.94 4.10
N ASP A 118 -17.74 22.24 4.20
CA ASP A 118 -18.34 21.49 3.09
C ASP A 118 -18.72 22.41 1.92
N LEU A 119 -19.34 23.56 2.21
CA LEU A 119 -19.71 24.55 1.18
C LEU A 119 -18.48 25.20 0.53
N GLU A 120 -17.44 25.48 1.31
CA GLU A 120 -16.17 26.00 0.79
C GLU A 120 -15.49 25.00 -0.15
N LEU A 121 -15.47 23.71 0.19
CA LEU A 121 -14.93 22.67 -0.68
C LEU A 121 -15.73 22.54 -1.99
N ILE A 122 -17.06 22.67 -1.93
CA ILE A 122 -17.91 22.71 -3.13
C ILE A 122 -17.59 23.93 -4.00
N TYR A 123 -17.38 25.09 -3.39
CA TYR A 123 -17.01 26.32 -4.09
C TYR A 123 -15.66 26.17 -4.81
N ARG A 124 -14.63 25.72 -4.09
CA ARG A 124 -13.29 25.41 -4.64
C ARG A 124 -13.36 24.41 -5.78
N LEU A 125 -14.17 23.36 -5.63
CA LEU A 125 -14.41 22.37 -6.68
C LEU A 125 -15.01 23.00 -7.94
N GLY A 126 -16.03 23.85 -7.79
CA GLY A 126 -16.65 24.56 -8.92
C GLY A 126 -15.72 25.57 -9.59
N ARG A 127 -14.70 26.03 -8.88
CA ARG A 127 -13.68 26.97 -9.35
C ARG A 127 -12.43 26.31 -9.92
N GLU A 128 -12.33 24.98 -9.82
CA GLU A 128 -11.15 24.19 -10.17
C GLU A 128 -9.90 24.61 -9.39
N GLU A 129 -10.11 25.05 -8.14
CA GLU A 129 -9.02 25.33 -7.22
C GLU A 129 -8.39 24.01 -6.70
N PRO A 130 -7.13 24.02 -6.25
CA PRO A 130 -6.46 22.82 -5.72
C PRO A 130 -7.27 22.20 -4.58
N ILE A 131 -7.37 20.87 -4.54
CA ILE A 131 -8.03 20.11 -3.47
C ILE A 131 -7.07 19.03 -2.97
N GLU A 132 -6.85 18.97 -1.66
CA GLU A 132 -5.96 17.99 -1.04
C GLU A 132 -6.60 16.60 -0.94
N ALA A 133 -5.79 15.55 -0.79
CA ALA A 133 -6.29 14.16 -0.77
C ALA A 133 -7.29 13.87 0.37
N VAL A 134 -7.12 14.48 1.54
CA VAL A 134 -8.08 14.35 2.65
C VAL A 134 -9.38 15.12 2.40
N GLU A 135 -9.29 16.23 1.66
CA GLU A 135 -10.45 17.03 1.26
C GLU A 135 -11.26 16.29 0.19
N TRP A 136 -10.60 15.62 -0.77
CA TRP A 136 -11.25 14.71 -1.72
C TRP A 136 -11.99 13.58 -1.01
N LEU A 137 -11.39 12.99 0.03
CA LEU A 137 -12.06 12.00 0.86
C LEU A 137 -13.30 12.60 1.55
N GLY A 138 -13.18 13.80 2.11
CA GLY A 138 -14.31 14.55 2.69
C GLY A 138 -15.45 14.80 1.70
N LEU A 139 -15.12 15.31 0.50
CA LEU A 139 -16.06 15.53 -0.60
C LEU A 139 -16.76 14.23 -1.03
N SER A 140 -16.03 13.10 -1.07
CA SER A 140 -16.64 11.80 -1.41
C SER A 140 -17.68 11.35 -0.37
N PHE A 141 -17.45 11.61 0.91
CA PHE A 141 -18.44 11.33 1.96
C PHE A 141 -19.65 12.25 1.84
N LEU A 142 -19.42 13.53 1.57
CA LEU A 142 -20.49 14.50 1.37
C LEU A 142 -21.35 14.17 0.14
N TYR A 143 -20.73 13.82 -0.99
CA TYR A 143 -21.45 13.37 -2.19
C TYR A 143 -22.34 12.16 -1.89
N ARG A 144 -21.82 11.20 -1.11
CA ARG A 144 -22.58 10.01 -0.72
C ARG A 144 -23.73 10.29 0.24
N SER A 145 -23.58 11.25 1.16
CA SER A 145 -24.62 11.58 2.15
C SER A 145 -25.63 12.61 1.66
N ARG A 146 -25.20 13.52 0.78
CA ARG A 146 -25.96 14.67 0.23
C ARG A 146 -25.81 14.75 -1.30
N PRO A 147 -26.24 13.72 -2.04
CA PRO A 147 -26.16 13.73 -3.51
C PRO A 147 -26.98 14.87 -4.14
N ASP A 148 -27.97 15.41 -3.42
CA ASP A 148 -28.79 16.55 -3.82
C ASP A 148 -27.97 17.83 -4.08
N LEU A 149 -26.87 18.05 -3.34
CA LEU A 149 -25.96 19.18 -3.54
C LEU A 149 -25.25 19.12 -4.91
N PHE A 150 -25.14 17.93 -5.49
CA PHE A 150 -24.52 17.66 -6.79
C PHE A 150 -25.55 17.31 -7.88
N ALA A 151 -26.81 17.11 -7.50
CA ALA A 151 -27.88 16.66 -8.39
C ALA A 151 -28.19 17.71 -9.46
N ASN A 152 -28.25 18.98 -9.05
CA ASN A 152 -28.71 20.09 -9.89
C ASN A 152 -27.62 20.73 -10.75
N SER A 153 -26.37 20.28 -10.65
CA SER A 153 -25.24 20.80 -11.43
C SER A 153 -24.43 19.68 -12.05
N ALA A 154 -24.69 19.39 -13.33
CA ALA A 154 -23.89 18.45 -14.10
C ALA A 154 -22.41 18.84 -14.12
N ARG A 155 -22.11 20.14 -14.20
CA ARG A 155 -20.74 20.68 -14.14
C ARG A 155 -20.05 20.32 -12.83
N LEU A 156 -20.71 20.50 -11.68
CA LEU A 156 -20.11 20.19 -10.38
C LEU A 156 -19.85 18.69 -10.21
N ARG A 157 -20.77 17.86 -10.71
CA ARG A 157 -20.60 16.40 -10.70
C ARG A 157 -19.45 15.94 -11.59
N LEU A 158 -19.33 16.52 -12.78
CA LEU A 158 -18.19 16.26 -13.67
C LEU A 158 -16.88 16.69 -13.00
N ALA A 159 -16.85 17.89 -12.41
CA ALA A 159 -15.68 18.40 -11.70
C ALA A 159 -15.25 17.47 -10.55
N LEU A 160 -16.20 16.93 -9.79
CA LEU A 160 -15.92 15.91 -8.76
C LEU A 160 -15.28 14.66 -9.38
N PHE A 161 -15.88 14.14 -10.45
CA PHE A 161 -15.50 12.84 -11.03
C PHE A 161 -14.16 12.89 -11.77
N GLU A 162 -13.98 13.90 -12.62
CA GLU A 162 -12.74 14.11 -13.37
C GLU A 162 -11.63 14.63 -12.46
N GLY A 163 -11.95 15.52 -11.51
CA GLY A 163 -10.99 16.10 -10.59
C GLY A 163 -10.32 15.05 -9.70
N VAL A 164 -11.09 14.15 -9.09
CA VAL A 164 -10.52 13.09 -8.23
C VAL A 164 -9.62 12.12 -9.02
N LEU A 165 -9.95 11.82 -10.27
CA LEU A 165 -9.11 10.95 -11.12
C LEU A 165 -7.84 11.67 -11.56
N ARG A 166 -7.97 12.92 -12.01
CA ARG A 166 -6.84 13.76 -12.40
C ARG A 166 -5.81 13.89 -11.28
N ASP A 167 -6.27 14.13 -10.06
CA ASP A 167 -5.41 14.32 -8.89
C ASP A 167 -4.92 12.98 -8.32
N LEU A 168 -5.69 11.89 -8.44
CA LEU A 168 -5.20 10.53 -8.12
C LEU A 168 -3.93 10.22 -8.94
N ALA A 169 -3.91 10.67 -10.19
CA ALA A 169 -2.83 10.39 -11.12
C ALA A 169 -1.49 11.05 -10.74
N SER A 170 -1.51 12.09 -9.89
CA SER A 170 -0.34 12.81 -9.40
C SER A 170 0.00 12.51 -7.93
N THR A 171 -0.82 11.72 -7.23
CA THR A 171 -0.62 11.38 -5.81
C THR A 171 0.07 10.03 -5.61
N TYR A 172 0.74 9.87 -4.47
CA TYR A 172 1.51 8.66 -4.16
C TYR A 172 1.30 8.19 -2.71
N GLU A 173 1.46 6.88 -2.49
CA GLU A 173 1.47 6.23 -1.17
C GLU A 173 0.31 6.64 -0.24
N LYS A 174 0.56 7.55 0.71
CA LYS A 174 -0.41 8.02 1.71
C LYS A 174 -1.63 8.64 1.05
N ASP A 175 -1.39 9.62 0.18
CA ASP A 175 -2.45 10.39 -0.47
C ASP A 175 -3.19 9.55 -1.50
N GLN A 176 -2.46 8.70 -2.24
CA GLN A 176 -3.06 7.78 -3.20
C GLN A 176 -4.06 6.81 -2.52
N ARG A 177 -3.80 6.36 -1.28
CA ARG A 177 -4.75 5.53 -0.51
C ARG A 177 -6.03 6.30 -0.18
N LEU A 178 -5.92 7.57 0.17
CA LEU A 178 -7.08 8.42 0.47
C LEU A 178 -7.88 8.73 -0.79
N MET A 179 -7.21 9.06 -1.89
CA MET A 179 -7.82 9.30 -3.20
C MET A 179 -8.55 8.06 -3.72
N ARG A 180 -7.95 6.87 -3.57
CA ARG A 180 -8.62 5.62 -3.91
C ARG A 180 -9.85 5.37 -3.06
N GLU A 181 -9.79 5.66 -1.76
CA GLU A 181 -10.95 5.57 -0.88
C GLU A 181 -12.04 6.58 -1.28
N ALA A 182 -11.66 7.78 -1.75
CA ALA A 182 -12.60 8.75 -2.31
C ALA A 182 -13.33 8.19 -3.54
N LEU A 183 -12.61 7.57 -4.49
CA LEU A 183 -13.21 6.88 -5.63
C LEU A 183 -14.23 5.82 -5.19
N ILE A 184 -13.87 4.98 -4.21
CA ILE A 184 -14.73 3.91 -3.69
C ILE A 184 -16.02 4.50 -3.07
N ASN A 185 -15.93 5.64 -2.38
CA ASN A 185 -17.09 6.27 -1.74
C ASN A 185 -18.02 6.99 -2.73
N ILE A 186 -17.49 7.58 -3.80
CA ILE A 186 -18.31 8.12 -4.90
C ILE A 186 -19.08 6.96 -5.57
N GLY A 187 -18.41 5.84 -5.83
CA GLY A 187 -19.04 4.58 -6.18
C GLY A 187 -19.18 4.30 -7.68
N ASP A 188 -20.17 3.46 -8.02
CA ASP A 188 -20.27 2.74 -9.30
C ASP A 188 -20.47 3.66 -10.53
N GLU A 189 -20.90 4.90 -10.32
CA GLU A 189 -21.04 5.91 -11.38
C GLU A 189 -19.70 6.28 -12.02
N LEU A 190 -18.59 6.16 -11.28
CA LEU A 190 -17.23 6.44 -11.79
C LEU A 190 -16.66 5.31 -12.64
N ALA A 191 -17.24 4.11 -12.62
CA ALA A 191 -16.63 2.95 -13.27
C ALA A 191 -16.32 3.16 -14.77
N PRO A 192 -17.22 3.75 -15.59
CA PRO A 192 -16.90 4.03 -17.00
C PRO A 192 -15.70 4.96 -17.18
N LEU A 193 -15.62 6.01 -16.36
CA LEU A 193 -14.53 7.00 -16.44
C LEU A 193 -13.19 6.41 -15.98
N ILE A 194 -13.20 5.53 -14.97
CA ILE A 194 -12.00 4.76 -14.57
C ILE A 194 -11.52 3.89 -15.74
N VAL A 195 -12.43 3.16 -16.40
CA VAL A 195 -12.08 2.29 -17.53
C VAL A 195 -11.50 3.11 -18.68
N GLU A 196 -12.15 4.21 -19.06
CA GLU A 196 -11.68 5.11 -20.12
C GLU A 196 -10.26 5.61 -19.84
N ASN A 197 -9.99 6.10 -18.63
CA ASN A 197 -8.67 6.62 -18.26
C ASN A 197 -7.59 5.53 -18.18
N VAL A 198 -7.93 4.34 -17.69
CA VAL A 198 -7.00 3.20 -17.67
C VAL A 198 -6.70 2.68 -19.07
N THR A 199 -7.69 2.68 -19.97
CA THR A 199 -7.49 2.35 -21.38
C THR A 199 -6.61 3.37 -22.09
N ALA A 200 -6.76 4.66 -21.76
CA ALA A 200 -5.94 5.73 -22.33
C ALA A 200 -4.50 5.72 -21.80
N ASP A 201 -4.30 5.50 -20.50
CA ASP A 201 -2.98 5.48 -19.86
C ASP A 201 -2.94 4.50 -18.66
N SER A 202 -2.62 3.24 -18.96
CA SER A 202 -2.61 2.15 -17.97
C SER A 202 -1.55 2.36 -16.89
N VAL A 203 -0.41 2.96 -17.20
CA VAL A 203 0.69 3.19 -16.23
C VAL A 203 0.31 4.28 -15.23
N ARG A 204 -0.44 5.29 -15.66
CA ARG A 204 -0.86 6.39 -14.79
C ARG A 204 -2.04 6.03 -13.90
N TYR A 205 -2.99 5.25 -14.41
CA TYR A 205 -4.26 4.99 -13.73
C TYR A 205 -4.44 3.56 -13.17
N PHE A 206 -3.44 2.66 -13.25
CA PHE A 206 -3.60 1.27 -12.76
C PHE A 206 -4.04 1.15 -11.30
N THR A 207 -3.77 2.13 -10.45
CA THR A 207 -4.21 2.13 -9.05
C THR A 207 -5.70 2.47 -8.88
N ALA A 208 -6.32 3.12 -9.87
CA ALA A 208 -7.76 3.37 -9.90
C ALA A 208 -8.55 2.06 -10.09
N VAL A 209 -7.97 1.07 -10.79
CA VAL A 209 -8.56 -0.27 -10.96
C VAL A 209 -8.84 -0.93 -9.61
N GLU A 210 -7.96 -0.73 -8.63
CA GLU A 210 -8.15 -1.27 -7.28
C GLU A 210 -9.47 -0.79 -6.63
N ALA A 211 -9.92 0.43 -6.95
CA ALA A 211 -11.19 0.97 -6.45
C ALA A 211 -12.39 0.15 -6.97
N LEU A 212 -12.38 -0.25 -8.25
CA LEU A 212 -13.44 -1.07 -8.84
C LEU A 212 -13.60 -2.42 -8.12
N GLY A 213 -12.51 -2.99 -7.63
CA GLY A 213 -12.52 -4.22 -6.83
C GLY A 213 -13.22 -4.09 -5.48
N HIS A 214 -13.42 -2.87 -4.97
CA HIS A 214 -14.13 -2.57 -3.73
C HIS A 214 -15.54 -2.02 -3.96
N MET A 215 -15.88 -1.63 -5.18
CA MET A 215 -17.24 -1.24 -5.55
C MET A 215 -18.11 -2.50 -5.73
N HIS A 216 -19.41 -2.39 -5.42
CA HIS A 216 -20.31 -3.55 -5.43
C HIS A 216 -21.33 -3.54 -6.58
N GLY A 217 -21.47 -2.44 -7.31
CA GLY A 217 -22.48 -2.29 -8.37
C GLY A 217 -22.14 -3.03 -9.67
N GLN A 218 -23.07 -3.05 -10.62
CA GLN A 218 -22.91 -3.80 -11.86
C GLN A 218 -21.87 -3.15 -12.80
N LYS A 219 -21.80 -1.82 -12.86
CA LYS A 219 -20.90 -1.10 -13.79
C LYS A 219 -19.43 -1.34 -13.45
N SER A 220 -19.08 -1.39 -12.16
CA SER A 220 -17.71 -1.72 -11.73
C SER A 220 -17.32 -3.17 -12.06
N TRP A 221 -18.26 -4.12 -12.05
CA TRP A 221 -18.00 -5.48 -12.49
C TRP A 221 -17.75 -5.53 -14.01
N GLU A 222 -18.64 -4.93 -14.79
CA GLU A 222 -18.50 -4.83 -16.25
C GLU A 222 -17.20 -4.13 -16.64
N GLY A 223 -16.85 -3.05 -15.94
CA GLY A 223 -15.59 -2.34 -16.13
C GLY A 223 -14.36 -3.19 -15.83
N LEU A 224 -14.34 -3.95 -14.73
CA LEU A 224 -13.24 -4.88 -14.42
C LEU A 224 -13.10 -5.97 -15.50
N VAL A 225 -14.22 -6.50 -15.97
CA VAL A 225 -14.25 -7.54 -17.00
C VAL A 225 -13.82 -6.97 -18.37
N ALA A 226 -14.13 -5.71 -18.67
CA ALA A 226 -13.68 -5.02 -19.88
C ALA A 226 -12.16 -4.78 -19.86
N LEU A 227 -11.59 -4.46 -18.69
CA LEU A 227 -10.14 -4.23 -18.53
C LEU A 227 -9.29 -5.50 -18.74
N ARG A 228 -9.88 -6.68 -18.91
CA ARG A 228 -9.14 -7.94 -19.14
C ARG A 228 -8.18 -7.89 -20.33
N GLU A 229 -8.51 -7.09 -21.35
CA GLU A 229 -7.68 -6.96 -22.57
C GLU A 229 -6.36 -6.23 -22.26
N HIS A 230 -6.33 -5.40 -21.22
CA HIS A 230 -5.15 -4.68 -20.75
C HIS A 230 -4.25 -5.51 -19.83
N VAL A 231 -4.56 -6.77 -19.55
CA VAL A 231 -3.69 -7.64 -18.73
C VAL A 231 -2.42 -8.04 -19.48
N GLN A 232 -2.37 -7.80 -20.80
CA GLN A 232 -1.13 -7.89 -21.58
C GLN A 232 -0.13 -6.76 -21.21
N ASP A 233 -0.60 -5.65 -20.65
CA ASP A 233 0.24 -4.69 -19.96
C ASP A 233 0.47 -5.19 -18.52
N ASN A 234 1.61 -5.85 -18.31
CA ASN A 234 2.02 -6.49 -17.04
C ASN A 234 1.93 -5.57 -15.80
N TRP A 235 1.82 -4.26 -16.00
CA TRP A 235 1.61 -3.23 -14.98
C TRP A 235 0.18 -3.19 -14.42
N ALA A 236 -0.83 -3.23 -15.28
CA ALA A 236 -2.23 -3.24 -14.87
C ALA A 236 -2.67 -4.64 -14.43
N ALA A 237 -2.00 -5.69 -14.91
CA ALA A 237 -2.32 -7.08 -14.63
C ALA A 237 -2.49 -7.38 -13.13
N GLN A 238 -1.59 -6.86 -12.28
CA GLN A 238 -1.70 -7.04 -10.83
C GLN A 238 -3.00 -6.45 -10.27
N SER A 239 -3.27 -5.17 -10.54
CA SER A 239 -4.46 -4.49 -10.03
C SER A 239 -5.75 -5.13 -10.54
N ILE A 240 -5.78 -5.57 -11.80
CA ILE A 240 -6.94 -6.25 -12.41
C ILE A 240 -7.16 -7.61 -11.72
N LEU A 241 -6.13 -8.47 -11.65
CA LEU A 241 -6.25 -9.80 -11.04
C LEU A 241 -6.63 -9.72 -9.56
N GLU A 242 -6.03 -8.81 -8.79
CA GLU A 242 -6.37 -8.60 -7.38
C GLU A 242 -7.83 -8.12 -7.22
N SER A 243 -8.25 -7.15 -8.03
CA SER A 243 -9.60 -6.58 -7.95
C SER A 243 -10.69 -7.58 -8.33
N VAL A 244 -10.47 -8.36 -9.40
CA VAL A 244 -11.39 -9.44 -9.79
C VAL A 244 -11.40 -10.54 -8.72
N SER A 245 -10.24 -10.95 -8.21
CA SER A 245 -10.16 -11.94 -7.12
C SER A 245 -10.98 -11.52 -5.92
N ARG A 246 -10.86 -10.24 -5.53
CA ARG A 246 -11.60 -9.66 -4.41
C ARG A 246 -13.11 -9.69 -4.66
N ARG A 247 -13.56 -9.29 -5.84
CA ARG A 247 -14.99 -9.30 -6.23
C ARG A 247 -15.58 -10.70 -6.23
N VAL A 248 -14.86 -11.68 -6.79
CA VAL A 248 -15.31 -13.08 -6.84
C VAL A 248 -15.40 -13.68 -5.45
N ARG A 249 -14.41 -13.46 -4.58
CA ARG A 249 -14.43 -13.98 -3.19
C ARG A 249 -15.53 -13.37 -2.33
N ASN A 250 -15.82 -12.09 -2.53
CA ASN A 250 -16.82 -11.36 -1.74
C ASN A 250 -18.25 -11.54 -2.25
N SER A 251 -18.45 -12.03 -3.48
CA SER A 251 -19.77 -12.27 -4.07
C SER A 251 -20.02 -13.77 -4.28
N LYS A 252 -20.89 -14.34 -3.43
CA LYS A 252 -21.36 -15.73 -3.59
C LYS A 252 -22.05 -15.98 -4.93
N GLN A 253 -22.65 -14.95 -5.53
CA GLN A 253 -23.30 -15.04 -6.85
C GLN A 253 -22.28 -15.08 -8.00
N LEU A 254 -21.22 -14.26 -7.95
CA LEU A 254 -20.18 -14.23 -9.00
C LEU A 254 -19.27 -15.46 -8.98
N ALA A 255 -19.02 -16.04 -7.80
CA ALA A 255 -18.22 -17.25 -7.66
C ALA A 255 -18.79 -18.48 -8.40
N CYS A 256 -20.10 -18.49 -8.69
CA CYS A 256 -20.76 -19.60 -9.37
C CYS A 256 -21.30 -19.25 -10.77
N ALA A 257 -21.61 -17.98 -11.06
CA ALA A 257 -22.37 -17.60 -12.25
C ALA A 257 -21.53 -17.15 -13.46
N ASP A 258 -20.26 -16.76 -13.29
CA ASP A 258 -19.53 -16.01 -14.33
C ASP A 258 -18.12 -16.55 -14.64
N ALA A 259 -17.88 -17.84 -14.41
CA ALA A 259 -16.60 -18.50 -14.68
C ALA A 259 -16.15 -18.37 -16.14
N SER A 260 -17.09 -18.20 -17.09
CA SER A 260 -16.81 -17.91 -18.51
C SER A 260 -16.21 -16.51 -18.71
N SER A 261 -16.78 -15.48 -18.10
CA SER A 261 -16.37 -14.07 -18.27
C SER A 261 -14.96 -13.78 -17.73
N VAL A 262 -14.51 -14.57 -16.76
CA VAL A 262 -13.15 -14.47 -16.19
C VAL A 262 -12.23 -15.63 -16.61
N ARG A 263 -12.68 -16.52 -17.49
CA ARG A 263 -11.87 -17.68 -17.96
C ARG A 263 -10.58 -17.22 -18.63
N TYR A 264 -10.65 -16.18 -19.45
CA TYR A 264 -9.50 -15.56 -20.09
C TYR A 264 -8.45 -15.12 -19.06
N LEU A 265 -8.89 -14.48 -17.97
CA LEU A 265 -8.01 -14.04 -16.89
C LEU A 265 -7.33 -15.22 -16.18
N PHE A 266 -8.05 -16.34 -15.99
CA PHE A 266 -7.46 -17.54 -15.42
C PHE A 266 -6.35 -18.12 -16.30
N GLU A 267 -6.60 -18.25 -17.60
CA GLU A 267 -5.61 -18.78 -18.54
C GLU A 267 -4.38 -17.87 -18.64
N HIS A 268 -4.59 -16.56 -18.62
CA HIS A 268 -3.50 -15.58 -18.59
C HIS A 268 -2.74 -15.59 -17.26
N ALA A 269 -3.43 -15.71 -16.12
CA ALA A 269 -2.81 -15.85 -14.81
C ALA A 269 -1.89 -17.08 -14.73
N VAL A 270 -2.30 -18.21 -15.31
CA VAL A 270 -1.44 -19.42 -15.40
C VAL A 270 -0.18 -19.15 -16.24
N LYS A 271 -0.28 -18.40 -17.34
CA LYS A 271 0.88 -18.02 -18.17
C LYS A 271 1.83 -17.11 -17.41
N ILE A 272 1.32 -16.01 -16.82
CA ILE A 272 2.11 -15.09 -15.98
C ILE A 272 2.83 -15.86 -14.86
N LEU A 273 2.12 -16.77 -14.21
CA LEU A 273 2.67 -17.51 -13.08
C LEU A 273 3.87 -18.38 -13.47
N GLY A 274 3.82 -19.01 -14.65
CA GLY A 274 4.90 -19.88 -15.14
C GLY A 274 6.07 -19.16 -15.81
N ASP A 275 5.93 -17.87 -16.14
CA ASP A 275 6.98 -17.07 -16.74
C ASP A 275 7.87 -16.42 -15.65
N PRO A 276 9.16 -16.81 -15.52
CA PRO A 276 10.06 -16.24 -14.52
C PRO A 276 10.48 -14.79 -14.83
N GLU A 277 10.38 -14.35 -16.09
CA GLU A 277 10.72 -12.98 -16.51
C GLU A 277 9.58 -11.99 -16.23
N GLU A 278 8.40 -12.50 -15.88
CA GLU A 278 7.26 -11.67 -15.52
C GLU A 278 7.43 -10.96 -14.17
N LEU A 279 6.75 -9.82 -14.07
CA LEU A 279 6.78 -8.97 -12.88
C LEU A 279 6.30 -9.74 -11.64
N PHE A 280 7.15 -9.89 -10.62
CA PHE A 280 6.81 -10.71 -9.46
C PHE A 280 5.49 -10.30 -8.80
N TYR A 281 5.12 -9.00 -8.81
CA TYR A 281 3.87 -8.55 -8.22
C TYR A 281 2.65 -9.03 -9.02
N ALA A 282 2.73 -9.06 -10.36
CA ALA A 282 1.70 -9.66 -11.22
C ALA A 282 1.65 -11.18 -11.01
N ARG A 283 2.81 -11.82 -10.82
CA ARG A 283 2.91 -13.25 -10.51
C ARG A 283 2.32 -13.59 -9.13
N GLU A 284 2.52 -12.74 -8.12
CA GLU A 284 1.90 -12.87 -6.79
C GLU A 284 0.37 -12.77 -6.87
N ALA A 285 -0.15 -11.80 -7.63
CA ALA A 285 -1.57 -11.66 -7.90
C ALA A 285 -2.14 -12.86 -8.65
N ALA A 286 -1.43 -13.34 -9.68
CA ALA A 286 -1.80 -14.53 -10.43
C ALA A 286 -1.83 -15.80 -9.54
N ALA A 287 -0.84 -15.97 -8.67
CA ALA A 287 -0.77 -17.09 -7.72
C ALA A 287 -1.96 -17.10 -6.75
N ASP A 288 -2.48 -15.93 -6.39
CA ASP A 288 -3.68 -15.79 -5.56
C ASP A 288 -4.97 -16.01 -6.37
N PHE A 289 -5.02 -15.50 -7.61
CA PHE A 289 -6.15 -15.64 -8.53
C PHE A 289 -6.44 -17.10 -8.88
N VAL A 290 -5.41 -17.90 -9.21
CA VAL A 290 -5.59 -19.31 -9.60
C VAL A 290 -6.08 -20.22 -8.45
N ARG A 291 -6.11 -19.69 -7.22
CA ARG A 291 -6.64 -20.40 -6.03
C ARG A 291 -8.10 -20.10 -5.75
N ILE A 292 -8.74 -19.23 -6.53
CA ILE A 292 -10.16 -18.95 -6.40
C ILE A 292 -10.95 -20.25 -6.64
N PRO A 293 -11.88 -20.64 -5.74
CA PRO A 293 -12.73 -21.81 -5.93
C PRO A 293 -13.49 -21.74 -7.26
N GLY A 294 -13.60 -22.85 -7.98
CA GLY A 294 -14.28 -22.93 -9.28
C GLY A 294 -13.33 -22.98 -10.49
N PHE A 295 -12.04 -22.64 -10.31
CA PHE A 295 -11.03 -22.85 -11.34
C PHE A 295 -10.13 -24.04 -11.00
N VAL A 296 -9.92 -24.92 -11.97
CA VAL A 296 -9.05 -26.09 -11.84
C VAL A 296 -7.91 -25.98 -12.84
N ILE A 297 -6.67 -26.05 -12.34
CA ILE A 297 -5.46 -26.12 -13.17
C ILE A 297 -5.44 -27.50 -13.86
N ALA A 298 -5.47 -27.50 -15.18
CA ALA A 298 -5.44 -28.72 -15.98
C ALA A 298 -4.08 -29.42 -15.91
N GLY A 299 -4.01 -30.71 -16.22
CA GLY A 299 -2.78 -31.52 -16.15
C GLY A 299 -1.58 -30.92 -16.91
N LYS A 300 -1.81 -30.43 -18.14
CA LYS A 300 -0.77 -29.76 -18.95
C LYS A 300 -0.26 -28.47 -18.28
N GLN A 301 -1.17 -27.67 -17.71
CA GLN A 301 -0.82 -26.43 -17.01
C GLN A 301 -0.05 -26.73 -15.73
N ARG A 302 -0.40 -27.82 -15.02
CA ARG A 302 0.32 -28.26 -13.83
C ARG A 302 1.75 -28.66 -14.16
N ALA A 303 1.95 -29.47 -15.20
CA ALA A 303 3.27 -29.86 -15.67
C ALA A 303 4.12 -28.64 -16.08
N TYR A 304 3.50 -27.65 -16.73
CA TYR A 304 4.15 -26.38 -17.04
C TYR A 304 4.61 -25.61 -15.79
N LEU A 305 3.76 -25.50 -14.76
CA LEU A 305 4.11 -24.83 -13.51
C LEU A 305 5.13 -25.60 -12.67
N ASP A 306 5.14 -26.94 -12.76
CA ASP A 306 6.10 -27.79 -12.05
C ASP A 306 7.54 -27.55 -12.51
N ALA A 307 7.75 -27.13 -13.76
CA ALA A 307 9.07 -26.73 -14.27
C ALA A 307 9.66 -25.52 -13.51
N SER A 308 8.81 -24.63 -12.99
CA SER A 308 9.19 -23.43 -12.23
C SER A 308 8.98 -23.58 -10.71
N ARG A 309 8.86 -24.82 -10.21
CA ARG A 309 8.44 -25.10 -8.82
C ARG A 309 9.29 -24.42 -7.75
N GLN A 310 10.61 -24.37 -7.93
CA GLN A 310 11.51 -23.72 -6.97
C GLN A 310 11.25 -22.21 -6.91
N ASP A 311 11.14 -21.57 -8.07
CA ASP A 311 10.84 -20.14 -8.16
C ASP A 311 9.45 -19.81 -7.61
N LEU A 312 8.45 -20.65 -7.88
CA LEU A 312 7.12 -20.50 -7.30
C LEU A 312 7.12 -20.61 -5.76
N ARG A 313 8.01 -21.42 -5.17
CA ARG A 313 8.18 -21.47 -3.70
C ARG A 313 8.75 -20.16 -3.16
N GLN A 314 9.73 -19.57 -3.85
CA GLN A 314 10.29 -18.26 -3.52
C GLN A 314 9.24 -17.15 -3.70
N LEU A 315 8.41 -17.21 -4.75
CA LEU A 315 7.32 -16.28 -5.00
C LEU A 315 6.32 -16.24 -3.83
N VAL A 316 5.95 -17.39 -3.27
CA VAL A 316 5.02 -17.50 -2.14
C VAL A 316 5.71 -17.51 -0.77
N LEU A 317 6.99 -17.11 -0.73
CA LEU A 317 7.77 -16.91 0.50
C LEU A 317 7.86 -18.17 1.37
N ARG A 318 8.20 -19.28 0.72
CA ARG A 318 8.55 -20.54 1.39
C ARG A 318 10.06 -20.74 1.26
N PRO A 319 10.86 -20.31 2.26
CA PRO A 319 12.30 -20.47 2.22
C PRO A 319 12.70 -21.94 2.15
N SER A 320 13.86 -22.21 1.56
CA SER A 320 14.41 -23.57 1.42
C SER A 320 15.42 -23.91 2.51
N SER A 321 16.17 -22.91 2.98
CA SER A 321 17.38 -23.07 3.81
C SER A 321 17.23 -22.66 5.28
N PHE A 322 16.17 -21.92 5.64
CA PHE A 322 15.93 -21.47 7.02
C PHE A 322 14.46 -21.44 7.38
N ARG A 323 14.17 -21.30 8.68
CA ARG A 323 12.79 -21.09 9.15
C ARG A 323 12.48 -19.60 9.22
N PRO A 324 11.28 -19.15 8.82
CA PRO A 324 10.85 -17.76 8.98
C PRO A 324 11.03 -17.24 10.41
N GLU A 325 10.82 -18.08 11.41
CA GLU A 325 10.98 -17.75 12.83
C GLU A 325 12.41 -17.34 13.19
N ASP A 326 13.42 -17.91 12.52
CA ASP A 326 14.83 -17.61 12.78
C ASP A 326 15.16 -16.19 12.29
N VAL A 327 14.69 -15.83 11.09
CA VAL A 327 14.82 -14.48 10.53
C VAL A 327 14.13 -13.45 11.42
N ILE A 328 12.90 -13.71 11.86
CA ILE A 328 12.17 -12.80 12.75
C ILE A 328 12.86 -12.70 14.12
N GLY A 329 13.35 -13.82 14.65
CA GLY A 329 14.14 -13.85 15.88
C GLY A 329 15.38 -12.96 15.79
N ASP A 330 16.09 -13.02 14.67
CA ASP A 330 17.29 -12.22 14.41
C ASP A 330 17.01 -10.73 14.33
N ILE A 331 15.94 -10.36 13.63
CA ILE A 331 15.47 -8.96 13.57
C ILE A 331 15.15 -8.46 14.99
N LEU A 332 14.38 -9.21 15.76
CA LEU A 332 14.00 -8.81 17.12
C LEU A 332 15.20 -8.72 18.07
N ARG A 333 16.18 -9.62 17.94
CA ARG A 333 17.43 -9.58 18.72
C ARG A 333 18.28 -8.35 18.36
N ARG A 334 18.36 -7.96 17.09
CA ARG A 334 19.06 -6.74 16.65
C ARG A 334 18.32 -5.48 17.07
N PHE A 335 17.00 -5.46 16.92
CA PHE A 335 16.13 -4.38 17.38
C PHE A 335 16.30 -4.11 18.87
N ALA A 336 16.22 -5.14 19.72
CA ALA A 336 16.41 -5.00 21.17
C ALA A 336 17.82 -4.50 21.54
N ARG A 337 18.85 -4.88 20.77
CA ARG A 337 20.20 -4.35 20.96
C ARG A 337 20.31 -2.87 20.58
N SER A 338 19.70 -2.46 19.47
CA SER A 338 19.64 -1.06 19.05
C SER A 338 18.93 -0.19 20.11
N LEU A 339 17.79 -0.65 20.62
CA LEU A 339 17.09 0.04 21.71
C LEU A 339 17.95 0.19 22.97
N ASN A 340 18.67 -0.87 23.39
CA ASN A 340 19.56 -0.81 24.56
C ASN A 340 20.74 0.16 24.39
N ALA A 341 21.19 0.40 23.17
CA ALA A 341 22.31 1.29 22.89
C ALA A 341 21.90 2.78 22.88
N SER A 342 20.61 3.08 22.79
CA SER A 342 20.09 4.45 22.86
C SER A 342 20.16 5.01 24.29
N ARG A 343 20.45 6.32 24.42
CA ARG A 343 20.45 7.02 25.73
C ARG A 343 19.06 7.02 26.40
N ASP A 344 17.99 6.84 25.63
CA ASP A 344 16.59 6.81 26.10
C ASP A 344 16.14 5.41 26.57
N ALA A 345 17.04 4.42 26.56
CA ALA A 345 16.74 3.02 26.91
C ALA A 345 16.21 2.80 28.34
N ARG A 346 16.38 3.77 29.25
CA ARG A 346 16.02 3.58 30.66
C ARG A 346 14.50 3.52 30.90
N GLU A 347 13.68 4.05 29.99
CA GLU A 347 12.21 4.06 30.13
C GLU A 347 11.47 3.29 29.03
N ILE A 348 12.15 2.83 27.98
CA ILE A 348 11.53 2.17 26.82
C ILE A 348 11.50 0.64 27.04
N PRO A 349 10.33 -0.01 27.10
CA PRO A 349 10.25 -1.47 27.14
C PRO A 349 11.02 -2.16 26.00
N LEU A 350 11.97 -3.03 26.34
CA LEU A 350 12.76 -3.81 25.37
C LEU A 350 11.94 -4.81 24.54
N ARG A 351 10.70 -5.05 24.94
CA ARG A 351 9.77 -5.93 24.24
C ARG A 351 8.52 -5.13 23.91
N VAL A 352 8.21 -5.11 22.62
CA VAL A 352 6.98 -4.57 22.08
C VAL A 352 6.05 -5.77 21.85
N PRO A 353 4.99 -5.96 22.65
CA PRO A 353 4.03 -7.03 22.44
C PRO A 353 3.48 -6.99 21.01
N GLY A 354 3.22 -8.13 20.39
CA GLY A 354 2.65 -8.20 19.03
C GLY A 354 3.63 -7.92 17.88
N LEU A 355 4.76 -7.23 18.12
CA LEU A 355 5.72 -6.86 17.05
C LEU A 355 6.23 -8.08 16.28
N SER A 356 6.56 -9.17 16.98
CA SER A 356 6.99 -10.43 16.35
C SER A 356 5.98 -10.95 15.33
N LYS A 357 4.68 -10.91 15.66
CA LYS A 357 3.60 -11.38 14.79
C LYS A 357 3.39 -10.44 13.61
N ILE A 358 3.46 -9.14 13.85
CA ILE A 358 3.35 -8.12 12.79
C ILE A 358 4.49 -8.26 11.80
N LEU A 359 5.75 -8.34 12.25
CA LEU A 359 6.91 -8.53 11.38
C LEU A 359 6.84 -9.88 10.63
N GLN A 360 6.47 -10.96 11.32
CA GLN A 360 6.30 -12.27 10.69
C GLN A 360 5.30 -12.21 9.54
N LYS A 361 4.17 -11.53 9.73
CA LYS A 361 3.13 -11.41 8.70
C LYS A 361 3.48 -10.39 7.63
N ALA A 362 4.13 -9.28 7.98
CA ALA A 362 4.61 -8.28 7.03
C ALA A 362 5.64 -8.86 6.04
N ILE A 363 6.49 -9.77 6.51
CA ILE A 363 7.56 -10.36 5.70
C ILE A 363 7.13 -11.68 5.07
N PHE A 364 6.40 -12.56 5.76
CA PHE A 364 6.18 -13.95 5.33
C PHE A 364 4.72 -14.35 5.13
N SER A 365 3.74 -13.44 5.21
CA SER A 365 2.37 -13.81 4.82
C SER A 365 2.35 -14.22 3.35
N SER A 366 1.60 -15.28 3.02
CA SER A 366 1.36 -15.64 1.62
C SER A 366 0.41 -14.66 0.90
N ASN A 367 -0.35 -13.86 1.66
CA ASN A 367 -1.21 -12.82 1.12
C ASN A 367 -0.42 -11.51 0.99
N ARG A 368 -0.25 -11.03 -0.25
CA ARG A 368 0.45 -9.77 -0.57
C ARG A 368 -0.20 -8.56 0.09
N GLU A 369 -1.52 -8.46 0.06
CA GLU A 369 -2.25 -7.34 0.67
C GLU A 369 -2.01 -7.28 2.17
N GLU A 370 -1.99 -8.44 2.85
CA GLU A 370 -1.65 -8.53 4.28
C GLU A 370 -0.22 -8.06 4.55
N ARG A 371 0.75 -8.49 3.73
CA ARG A 371 2.14 -8.02 3.86
C ARG A 371 2.24 -6.51 3.76
N MET A 372 1.60 -5.93 2.73
CA MET A 372 1.65 -4.49 2.49
C MET A 372 0.93 -3.69 3.56
N ALA A 373 -0.22 -4.16 4.03
CA ALA A 373 -0.98 -3.51 5.10
C ALA A 373 -0.17 -3.45 6.40
N LEU A 374 0.51 -4.53 6.77
CA LEU A 374 1.32 -4.59 7.99
C LEU A 374 2.65 -3.84 7.88
N ALA A 375 3.28 -3.83 6.71
CA ALA A 375 4.45 -2.98 6.50
C ALA A 375 4.07 -1.48 6.56
N THR A 376 2.93 -1.10 5.98
CA THR A 376 2.37 0.26 6.06
C THR A 376 1.98 0.61 7.50
N LEU A 377 1.45 -0.35 8.27
CA LEU A 377 1.14 -0.16 9.70
C LEU A 377 2.37 0.32 10.49
N LEU A 378 3.52 -0.28 10.23
CA LEU A 378 4.77 0.07 10.90
C LEU A 378 5.32 1.45 10.50
N ALA A 379 4.90 2.03 9.37
CA ALA A 379 5.39 3.32 8.89
C ALA A 379 5.09 4.49 9.84
N ALA A 380 3.98 4.41 10.58
CA ALA A 380 3.59 5.45 11.53
C ALA A 380 4.16 5.23 12.93
N TRP A 381 4.88 4.14 13.16
CA TRP A 381 5.38 3.79 14.48
C TRP A 381 6.70 4.51 14.77
N ASN A 382 6.78 5.16 15.93
CA ASN A 382 7.95 5.94 16.34
C ASN A 382 9.23 5.11 16.53
N LEU A 383 9.13 3.80 16.76
CA LEU A 383 10.28 2.89 16.80
C LEU A 383 10.51 2.15 15.47
N SER A 384 9.93 2.63 14.36
CA SER A 384 10.19 2.07 13.04
C SER A 384 11.65 2.23 12.58
N PRO A 385 12.38 3.33 12.85
CA PRO A 385 13.79 3.46 12.47
C PRO A 385 14.70 2.33 12.99
N PRO A 386 14.76 2.03 14.30
CA PRO A 386 15.57 0.91 14.79
C PRO A 386 15.08 -0.46 14.30
N ALA A 387 13.77 -0.62 14.02
CA ALA A 387 13.24 -1.85 13.42
C ALA A 387 13.70 -2.03 11.97
N VAL A 388 13.74 -0.94 11.18
CA VAL A 388 14.28 -0.91 9.82
C VAL A 388 15.77 -1.24 9.81
N GLN A 389 16.56 -0.63 10.70
CA GLN A 389 17.99 -0.95 10.81
C GLN A 389 18.21 -2.44 11.08
N ALA A 390 17.50 -3.00 12.06
CA ALA A 390 17.59 -4.41 12.41
C ALA A 390 17.22 -5.33 11.24
N ALA A 391 16.15 -5.02 10.50
CA ALA A 391 15.74 -5.77 9.32
C ALA A 391 16.71 -5.59 8.13
N GLY A 392 17.30 -4.41 7.96
CA GLY A 392 18.32 -4.14 6.95
C GLY A 392 19.61 -4.93 7.19
N GLU A 393 20.05 -5.06 8.44
CA GLU A 393 21.20 -5.91 8.78
C GLU A 393 20.93 -7.38 8.47
N VAL A 394 19.72 -7.87 8.78
CA VAL A 394 19.33 -9.25 8.48
C VAL A 394 19.21 -9.49 6.98
N LEU A 395 18.67 -8.53 6.21
CA LEU A 395 18.61 -8.58 4.75
C LEU A 395 19.99 -8.86 4.13
N LEU A 396 21.05 -8.22 4.65
CA LEU A 396 22.42 -8.42 4.17
C LEU A 396 23.02 -9.78 4.56
N SER A 397 22.38 -10.53 5.45
CA SER A 397 22.76 -11.91 5.79
C SER A 397 21.94 -12.99 5.09
N ILE A 398 20.85 -12.61 4.37
CA ILE A 398 20.04 -13.58 3.64
C ILE A 398 20.86 -14.15 2.46
N PRO A 399 20.93 -15.49 2.32
CA PRO A 399 21.56 -16.16 1.19
C PRO A 399 21.02 -15.68 -0.17
N SER A 400 21.87 -15.63 -1.19
CA SER A 400 21.48 -15.10 -2.52
C SER A 400 20.44 -15.96 -3.24
N ASP A 401 20.40 -17.26 -2.95
CA ASP A 401 19.41 -18.22 -3.46
C ASP A 401 18.03 -18.09 -2.78
N GLU A 402 17.94 -17.32 -1.70
CA GLU A 402 16.70 -17.01 -0.97
C GLU A 402 16.17 -15.60 -1.34
N TYR A 403 16.17 -15.34 -2.65
CA TYR A 403 15.78 -14.05 -3.21
C TYR A 403 14.33 -13.66 -2.91
N GLY A 404 13.42 -14.63 -2.73
CA GLY A 404 12.03 -14.37 -2.33
C GLY A 404 11.95 -13.68 -0.96
N THR A 405 12.73 -14.17 0.00
CA THR A 405 12.80 -13.55 1.34
C THR A 405 13.44 -12.17 1.28
N SER A 406 14.57 -12.04 0.57
CA SER A 406 15.24 -10.74 0.39
C SER A 406 14.31 -9.71 -0.24
N ARG A 407 13.60 -10.08 -1.32
CA ARG A 407 12.60 -9.25 -1.99
C ARG A 407 11.50 -8.82 -1.03
N SER A 408 10.98 -9.72 -0.20
CA SER A 408 9.92 -9.40 0.74
C SER A 408 10.38 -8.44 1.84
N ILE A 409 11.60 -8.62 2.35
CA ILE A 409 12.19 -7.70 3.33
C ILE A 409 12.39 -6.31 2.70
N VAL A 410 13.01 -6.22 1.50
CA VAL A 410 13.16 -4.94 0.78
C VAL A 410 11.80 -4.26 0.64
N ARG A 411 10.78 -4.98 0.17
CA ARG A 411 9.44 -4.45 -0.02
C ARG A 411 8.77 -4.00 1.29
N CYS A 412 8.99 -4.74 2.39
CA CYS A 412 8.54 -4.35 3.72
C CYS A 412 9.18 -3.02 4.13
N LEU A 413 10.51 -2.90 4.03
CA LEU A 413 11.25 -1.68 4.35
C LEU A 413 10.80 -0.50 3.48
N THR A 414 10.63 -0.71 2.17
CA THR A 414 10.09 0.30 1.24
C THR A 414 8.72 0.82 1.67
N LYS A 415 7.88 -0.01 2.29
CA LYS A 415 6.55 0.41 2.77
C LYS A 415 6.57 1.05 4.16
N ILE A 416 7.56 0.72 4.99
CA ILE A 416 7.81 1.44 6.26
C ILE A 416 8.30 2.85 5.97
N ARG A 417 9.10 3.05 4.91
CA ARG A 417 9.57 4.37 4.43
C ARG A 417 10.44 5.12 5.45
N SER A 418 11.31 4.40 6.13
CA SER A 418 12.32 4.96 7.03
C SER A 418 13.60 5.24 6.25
N ASP A 419 14.21 6.41 6.41
CA ASP A 419 15.46 6.78 5.72
C ASP A 419 16.63 5.83 6.08
N GLU A 420 16.55 5.18 7.24
CA GLU A 420 17.49 4.17 7.70
C GLU A 420 17.62 2.96 6.78
N MET A 421 16.70 2.76 5.82
CA MET A 421 16.77 1.65 4.86
C MET A 421 17.84 1.86 3.77
N TYR A 422 18.10 3.11 3.37
CA TYR A 422 18.94 3.44 2.20
C TYR A 422 20.38 2.88 2.29
N PRO A 423 21.09 2.94 3.43
CA PRO A 423 22.43 2.35 3.55
C PRO A 423 22.46 0.83 3.31
N TYR A 424 21.37 0.13 3.59
CA TYR A 424 21.26 -1.31 3.35
C TYR A 424 20.94 -1.61 1.89
N PHE A 425 20.09 -0.79 1.27
CA PHE A 425 19.78 -0.88 -0.16
C PHE A 425 21.02 -0.61 -1.01
N ASN A 426 21.80 0.42 -0.70
CA ASN A 426 23.04 0.73 -1.41
C ASN A 426 24.05 -0.42 -1.30
N ARG A 427 24.22 -1.02 -0.11
CA ARG A 427 25.07 -2.22 0.06
C ARG A 427 24.53 -3.43 -0.70
N LEU A 428 23.22 -3.60 -0.76
CA LEU A 428 22.59 -4.70 -1.50
C LEU A 428 22.82 -4.57 -3.01
N LEU A 429 22.80 -3.34 -3.55
CA LEU A 429 23.09 -3.06 -4.95
C LEU A 429 24.52 -3.41 -5.37
N GLN A 430 25.47 -3.36 -4.45
CA GLN A 430 26.87 -3.74 -4.72
C GLN A 430 27.08 -5.25 -4.82
N ARG A 431 26.04 -6.07 -4.62
CA ARG A 431 26.15 -7.53 -4.78
C ARG A 431 26.28 -7.90 -6.27
N PRO A 432 27.31 -8.65 -6.69
CA PRO A 432 27.54 -9.01 -8.10
C PRO A 432 26.37 -9.75 -8.76
N SER A 433 25.67 -10.59 -8.01
CA SER A 433 24.60 -11.46 -8.48
C SER A 433 23.25 -11.13 -7.82
N LEU A 434 22.84 -9.85 -7.89
CA LEU A 434 21.55 -9.42 -7.38
C LEU A 434 20.42 -9.83 -8.32
N GLU A 435 19.44 -10.56 -7.78
CA GLU A 435 18.27 -11.03 -8.53
C GLU A 435 17.38 -9.85 -8.99
N GLU A 436 16.75 -10.02 -10.16
CA GLU A 436 16.11 -8.94 -10.89
C GLU A 436 14.84 -8.39 -10.21
N ASN A 437 14.05 -9.25 -9.57
CA ASN A 437 12.90 -8.80 -8.79
C ASN A 437 13.31 -8.02 -7.53
N ILE A 438 14.50 -8.28 -6.98
CA ILE A 438 15.07 -7.43 -5.93
C ILE A 438 15.45 -6.05 -6.51
N ARG A 439 16.10 -5.99 -7.68
CA ARG A 439 16.43 -4.72 -8.36
C ARG A 439 15.19 -3.88 -8.63
N LEU A 440 14.11 -4.51 -9.09
CA LEU A 440 12.82 -3.86 -9.28
C LEU A 440 12.28 -3.24 -7.99
N CYS A 441 12.33 -3.97 -6.86
CA CYS A 441 11.93 -3.41 -5.55
C CYS A 441 12.81 -2.22 -5.14
N LEU A 442 14.12 -2.29 -5.40
CA LEU A 442 15.07 -1.21 -5.09
C LEU A 442 14.82 0.03 -5.95
N ALA A 443 14.51 -0.13 -7.24
CA ALA A 443 14.13 0.97 -8.12
C ALA A 443 12.94 1.76 -7.55
N TRP A 444 11.92 1.05 -7.06
CA TRP A 444 10.79 1.68 -6.38
C TRP A 444 11.18 2.40 -5.09
N ALA A 445 12.01 1.76 -4.27
CA ALA A 445 12.42 2.31 -2.99
C ALA A 445 13.24 3.59 -3.12
N LEU A 446 14.20 3.60 -4.06
CA LEU A 446 15.03 4.75 -4.36
C LEU A 446 14.22 5.87 -5.04
N GLY A 447 13.20 5.52 -5.82
CA GLY A 447 12.23 6.48 -6.35
C GLY A 447 11.40 7.20 -5.27
N LEU A 448 11.38 6.69 -4.03
CA LEU A 448 10.77 7.34 -2.86
C LEU A 448 11.78 8.08 -1.99
N GLY A 449 13.08 8.00 -2.34
CA GLY A 449 14.17 8.66 -1.63
C GLY A 449 14.13 10.16 -1.70
N ARG A 450 14.99 10.78 -0.90
CA ARG A 450 15.18 12.23 -0.80
C ARG A 450 16.62 12.63 -1.10
N ASP A 451 17.57 11.72 -0.93
CA ASP A 451 19.00 12.00 -1.10
C ASP A 451 19.39 12.07 -2.59
N PRO A 452 20.16 13.07 -3.04
CA PRO A 452 20.75 13.07 -4.38
C PRO A 452 21.51 11.79 -4.74
N ASP A 453 22.15 11.11 -3.78
CA ASP A 453 22.86 9.84 -3.99
C ASP A 453 21.93 8.69 -4.39
N ASP A 454 20.62 8.80 -4.11
CA ASP A 454 19.63 7.83 -4.59
C ASP A 454 19.50 7.88 -6.12
N ILE A 455 19.72 9.05 -6.75
CA ILE A 455 19.70 9.21 -8.22
C ILE A 455 20.90 8.48 -8.83
N ASN A 456 22.07 8.56 -8.21
CA ASN A 456 23.25 7.80 -8.63
C ASN A 456 22.97 6.29 -8.57
N SER A 457 22.31 5.85 -7.50
CA SER A 457 21.90 4.45 -7.32
C SER A 457 20.88 3.99 -8.36
N LEU A 458 19.90 4.84 -8.72
CA LEU A 458 18.96 4.59 -9.81
C LEU A 458 19.67 4.48 -11.18
N THR A 459 20.64 5.36 -11.45
CA THR A 459 21.44 5.32 -12.68
C THR A 459 22.29 4.04 -12.76
N MET A 460 22.90 3.62 -11.66
CA MET A 460 23.64 2.36 -11.59
C MET A 460 22.72 1.15 -11.82
N LEU A 461 21.51 1.16 -11.24
CA LEU A 461 20.49 0.14 -11.49
C LEU A 461 20.13 0.07 -12.97
N TYR A 462 19.89 1.21 -13.64
CA TYR A 462 19.57 1.25 -15.06
C TYR A 462 20.66 0.62 -15.94
N ARG A 463 21.94 0.91 -15.64
CA ARG A 463 23.08 0.37 -16.39
C ARG A 463 23.29 -1.14 -16.20
N THR A 464 22.80 -1.70 -15.09
CA THR A 464 23.07 -3.10 -14.72
C THR A 464 21.86 -4.01 -14.90
N THR A 465 20.65 -3.49 -14.95
CA THR A 465 19.44 -4.27 -15.23
C THR A 465 19.33 -4.61 -16.72
N ARG A 466 18.85 -5.81 -17.00
CA ARG A 466 18.43 -6.24 -18.36
C ARG A 466 16.91 -6.34 -18.48
N SER A 467 16.19 -6.29 -17.36
CA SER A 467 14.74 -6.45 -17.37
C SER A 467 14.07 -5.18 -17.84
N ARG A 468 13.26 -5.33 -18.89
CA ARG A 468 12.38 -4.26 -19.39
C ARG A 468 11.45 -3.75 -18.30
N ALA A 469 11.01 -4.62 -17.40
CA ALA A 469 10.08 -4.26 -16.35
C ALA A 469 10.75 -3.39 -15.27
N THR A 470 11.98 -3.73 -14.88
CA THR A 470 12.80 -2.89 -14.01
C THR A 470 13.13 -1.55 -14.65
N LYS A 471 13.47 -1.53 -15.94
CA LYS A 471 13.71 -0.28 -16.69
C LYS A 471 12.47 0.63 -16.72
N ARG A 472 11.27 0.08 -16.93
CA ARG A 472 10.01 0.84 -16.84
C ARG A 472 9.78 1.40 -15.43
N ALA A 473 10.06 0.63 -14.38
CA ALA A 473 9.97 1.10 -13.00
C ALA A 473 10.99 2.21 -12.70
N LEU A 474 12.19 2.11 -13.27
CA LEU A 474 13.22 3.16 -13.19
C LEU A 474 12.76 4.46 -13.86
N SER A 475 12.04 4.41 -14.99
CA SER A 475 11.44 5.63 -15.58
C SER A 475 10.48 6.30 -14.59
N THR A 476 9.60 5.53 -13.95
CA THR A 476 8.69 6.08 -12.93
C THR A 476 9.43 6.61 -11.71
N ALA A 477 10.46 5.91 -11.24
CA ALA A 477 11.30 6.35 -10.13
C ALA A 477 12.07 7.64 -10.46
N ALA A 478 12.67 7.72 -11.65
CA ALA A 478 13.39 8.90 -12.13
C ALA A 478 12.47 10.12 -12.23
N PHE A 479 11.27 9.95 -12.80
CA PHE A 479 10.25 11.00 -12.84
C PHE A 479 9.88 11.53 -11.45
N ARG A 480 9.71 10.64 -10.47
CA ARG A 480 9.40 11.04 -9.08
C ARG A 480 10.52 11.83 -8.44
N ARG A 481 11.77 11.48 -8.72
CA ARG A 481 12.97 12.16 -8.21
C ARG A 481 13.33 13.42 -9.00
N GLY A 482 12.61 13.73 -10.08
CA GLY A 482 12.99 14.81 -11.00
C GLY A 482 14.34 14.56 -11.68
N ALA A 483 14.74 13.29 -11.84
CA ALA A 483 16.02 12.90 -12.42
C ALA A 483 15.96 12.98 -13.96
N GLU A 484 15.98 14.21 -14.47
CA GLU A 484 15.87 14.53 -15.91
C GLU A 484 16.92 13.78 -16.75
N SER A 485 18.19 13.81 -16.36
CA SER A 485 19.27 13.14 -17.08
C SER A 485 19.08 11.62 -17.18
N LEU A 486 18.57 11.00 -16.11
CA LEU A 486 18.25 9.57 -16.13
C LEU A 486 17.06 9.28 -17.04
N LEU A 487 16.03 10.13 -17.07
CA LEU A 487 14.92 9.99 -18.00
C LEU A 487 15.36 10.15 -19.45
N GLU A 488 16.28 11.08 -19.75
CA GLU A 488 16.88 11.20 -21.08
C GLU A 488 17.62 9.92 -21.49
N ASP A 489 18.43 9.36 -20.59
CA ASP A 489 19.14 8.11 -20.82
C ASP A 489 18.18 6.93 -21.06
N ILE A 490 17.07 6.85 -20.32
CA ILE A 490 16.06 5.80 -20.51
C ILE A 490 15.23 6.04 -21.79
N SER A 491 15.01 7.30 -22.18
CA SER A 491 14.30 7.63 -23.43
C SER A 491 15.05 7.16 -24.69
N ARG A 492 16.35 6.91 -24.58
CA ARG A 492 17.21 6.36 -25.63
C ARG A 492 17.35 4.83 -25.57
N ASP A 493 16.62 4.15 -24.69
CA ASP A 493 16.65 2.69 -24.59
C ASP A 493 16.20 2.04 -25.91
N SER A 494 16.88 0.94 -26.29
CA SER A 494 16.56 0.18 -27.49
C SER A 494 15.16 -0.44 -27.48
N ASP A 495 14.58 -0.69 -26.31
CA ASP A 495 13.21 -1.20 -26.21
C ASP A 495 12.19 -0.06 -26.33
N SER A 496 11.36 -0.13 -27.38
CA SER A 496 10.38 0.92 -27.69
C SER A 496 9.32 1.14 -26.60
N SER A 497 9.05 0.15 -25.75
CA SER A 497 8.10 0.29 -24.64
C SER A 497 8.72 1.04 -23.46
N VAL A 498 10.01 0.82 -23.21
CA VAL A 498 10.79 1.52 -22.18
C VAL A 498 11.01 2.97 -22.58
N SER A 499 11.49 3.22 -23.81
CA SER A 499 11.81 4.57 -24.29
C SER A 499 10.59 5.47 -24.39
N ARG A 500 9.46 4.97 -24.91
CA ARG A 500 8.20 5.73 -24.96
C ARG A 500 7.70 6.13 -23.57
N GLY A 501 7.73 5.21 -22.61
CA GLY A 501 7.34 5.50 -21.22
C GLY A 501 8.21 6.59 -20.59
N ALA A 502 9.52 6.55 -20.84
CA ALA A 502 10.44 7.60 -20.36
C ALA A 502 10.23 8.94 -21.07
N MET A 503 9.94 8.97 -22.38
CA MET A 503 9.63 10.21 -23.11
C MET A 503 8.38 10.91 -22.58
N LEU A 504 7.32 10.15 -22.28
CA LEU A 504 6.10 10.69 -21.69
C LEU A 504 6.39 11.28 -20.30
N ALA A 505 7.09 10.52 -19.46
CA ALA A 505 7.50 10.98 -18.13
C ALA A 505 8.37 12.24 -18.19
N LEU A 506 9.31 12.32 -19.14
CA LEU A 506 10.16 13.49 -19.36
C LEU A 506 9.33 14.70 -19.83
N SER A 507 8.44 14.51 -20.80
CA SER A 507 7.53 15.57 -21.27
C SER A 507 6.71 16.16 -20.14
N ASP A 508 6.19 15.30 -19.24
CA ASP A 508 5.41 15.74 -18.10
C ASP A 508 6.26 16.38 -17.00
N LEU A 509 7.50 15.91 -16.81
CA LEU A 509 8.42 16.52 -15.85
C LEU A 509 8.72 17.97 -16.26
N LEU A 510 8.95 18.20 -17.56
CA LEU A 510 9.23 19.52 -18.12
C LEU A 510 8.04 20.49 -18.05
N LYS A 511 6.81 19.98 -17.91
CA LYS A 511 5.60 20.79 -17.70
C LYS A 511 5.36 21.17 -16.24
N ARG A 512 6.09 20.57 -15.28
CA ARG A 512 5.92 20.91 -13.86
C ARG A 512 6.40 22.34 -13.60
N PRO A 513 5.67 23.15 -12.83
CA PRO A 513 6.17 24.45 -12.38
C PRO A 513 7.49 24.25 -11.62
N ARG A 514 8.53 25.00 -12.00
CA ARG A 514 9.89 24.86 -11.45
C ARG A 514 10.02 25.18 -9.94
N ASP A 515 8.94 25.63 -9.31
CA ASP A 515 8.92 26.09 -7.92
C ASP A 515 8.40 25.03 -6.91
N SER A 516 8.39 23.75 -7.29
CA SER A 516 7.96 22.64 -6.42
C SER A 516 9.07 21.60 -6.24
N ALA A 517 10.16 22.01 -5.58
CA ALA A 517 11.23 21.13 -5.10
C ALA A 517 11.15 20.96 -3.58
#